data_AF-A0A4S4BW48-F1
#
_entry.id   AF-A0A4S4BW48-F1
#
_cell.length_a   1.000
_cell.length_b   1.000
_cell.length_c   1.000
_cell.angle_alpha   90.00
_cell.angle_beta   90.00
_cell.angle_gamma   90.00
#
_symmetry.space_group_name_H-M   'P 1'
#
loop_
_entity.id
_entity.type
_entity.pdbx_description
1 polymer ?
#
loop_
_entity_poly.entity_id
_entity_poly.type
_entity_poly.pdbx_seq_one_letter_code
_entity_poly.pdbx_strand_id
1 'polypeptide(L)'
;MEKRTKSKLDGLTDKQRSFAIAYAGTGVIKQASEQVGIHVKTGEKYMKNELVKAYIQELSTVNTEVMTGLQMQEELSKMILNGKDEVVNYQTGEIVKVAMPNRDKIKAIELLAKMTGNLLAPDNLHIHLTEKPKEIIDLEKRWDSINRKEVYAPSEEDLNNIFGSGEDNGE
;
A
#
# COMPACT_ATOMS: atom_id res chain seq x y z
N MET A 1 1.74 -11.65 -28.94
CA MET A 1 2.04 -11.54 -27.50
C MET A 1 2.92 -10.32 -27.29
N GLU A 2 2.32 -9.21 -26.89
CA GLU A 2 3.07 -7.99 -26.54
C GLU A 2 3.97 -8.30 -25.35
N LYS A 3 5.28 -8.08 -25.53
CA LYS A 3 6.24 -8.09 -24.43
C LYS A 3 5.86 -6.93 -23.53
N ARG A 4 5.29 -7.21 -22.36
CA ARG A 4 5.21 -6.23 -21.26
C ARG A 4 6.64 -5.74 -21.02
N THR A 5 6.94 -4.55 -21.50
CA THR A 5 8.17 -3.82 -21.16
C THR A 5 8.21 -3.73 -19.65
N LYS A 6 9.17 -4.43 -19.01
CA LYS A 6 9.44 -4.30 -17.57
C LYS A 6 9.51 -2.81 -17.27
N SER A 7 8.56 -2.29 -16.49
CA SER A 7 8.57 -0.88 -16.15
C SER A 7 9.83 -0.62 -15.31
N LYS A 8 10.41 0.58 -15.43
CA LYS A 8 11.62 0.99 -14.67
C LYS A 8 11.47 0.87 -13.14
N LEU A 9 10.31 0.48 -12.61
CA LEU A 9 9.96 0.40 -11.20
C LEU A 9 10.06 -1.02 -10.62
N ASP A 10 10.42 -2.03 -11.41
CA ASP A 10 10.72 -3.38 -10.92
C ASP A 10 11.95 -3.45 -9.97
N GLY A 11 12.71 -2.37 -9.82
CA GLY A 11 13.83 -2.27 -8.88
C GLY A 11 13.47 -1.88 -7.44
N LEU A 12 12.21 -1.56 -7.14
CA LEU A 12 11.77 -1.21 -5.78
C LEU A 12 11.47 -2.46 -4.96
N THR A 13 12.08 -2.56 -3.78
CA THR A 13 11.75 -3.59 -2.79
C THR A 13 10.32 -3.39 -2.25
N ASP A 14 9.70 -4.47 -1.77
CA ASP A 14 8.34 -4.42 -1.21
C ASP A 14 8.21 -3.37 -0.10
N LYS A 15 9.20 -3.28 0.80
CA LYS A 15 9.19 -2.26 1.86
C LYS A 15 9.26 -0.82 1.33
N GLN A 16 9.98 -0.58 0.24
CA GLN A 16 10.03 0.73 -0.40
C GLN A 16 8.71 1.06 -1.12
N ARG A 17 8.09 0.07 -1.76
CA ARG A 17 6.77 0.23 -2.39
C ARG A 17 5.69 0.52 -1.34
N SER A 18 5.66 -0.24 -0.24
CA SER A 18 4.74 -0.02 0.87
C SER A 18 4.93 1.38 1.49
N PHE A 19 6.18 1.80 1.67
CA PHE A 19 6.49 3.15 2.15
C PHE A 19 6.01 4.24 1.18
N ALA A 20 6.25 4.08 -0.13
CA ALA A 20 5.79 5.04 -1.13
C ALA A 20 4.26 5.19 -1.15
N ILE A 21 3.53 4.08 -1.03
CA ILE A 21 2.05 4.09 -0.95
C ILE A 21 1.57 4.80 0.32
N ALA A 22 2.15 4.45 1.48
CA ALA A 22 1.81 5.09 2.76
C ALA A 22 2.13 6.60 2.76
N TYR A 23 3.25 6.97 2.13
CA TYR A 23 3.64 8.37 1.97
C TYR A 23 2.75 9.12 1.00
N ALA A 24 2.32 8.51 -0.11
CA ALA A 24 1.38 9.13 -1.04
C ALA A 24 0.02 9.42 -0.38
N GLY A 25 -0.42 8.59 0.57
CA GLY A 25 -1.66 8.81 1.33
C GLY A 25 -1.57 9.86 2.44
N THR A 26 -0.40 10.01 3.07
CA THR A 26 -0.24 10.87 4.28
C THR A 26 0.55 12.16 4.04
N GLY A 27 1.47 12.17 3.07
CA GLY A 27 2.43 13.26 2.83
C GLY A 27 3.51 13.42 3.91
N VAL A 28 3.48 12.61 4.98
CA VAL A 28 4.32 12.78 6.17
C VAL A 28 5.20 11.54 6.39
N ILE A 29 6.52 11.72 6.32
CA ILE A 29 7.51 10.62 6.43
C ILE A 29 7.34 9.83 7.73
N LYS A 30 7.10 10.52 8.85
CA LYS A 30 6.94 9.89 10.16
C LYS A 30 5.76 8.91 10.18
N GLN A 31 4.58 9.37 9.75
CA GLN A 31 3.36 8.56 9.72
C GLN A 31 3.49 7.40 8.72
N ALA A 32 4.04 7.65 7.54
CA ALA A 32 4.30 6.59 6.56
C ALA A 32 5.29 5.53 7.08
N SER A 33 6.32 5.96 7.83
CA SER A 33 7.30 5.06 8.44
C SER A 33 6.68 4.19 9.53
N GLU A 34 5.81 4.78 10.37
CA GLU A 34 5.05 4.08 11.41
C GLU A 34 4.10 3.04 10.80
N GLN A 35 3.35 3.39 9.75
CA GLN A 35 2.42 2.48 9.07
C GLN A 35 3.12 1.25 8.45
N VAL A 36 4.34 1.41 7.95
CA VAL A 36 5.12 0.33 7.31
C VAL A 36 6.02 -0.40 8.32
N GLY A 37 6.09 0.07 9.57
CA GLY A 37 6.92 -0.54 10.62
C GLY A 37 8.42 -0.36 10.38
N ILE A 38 8.83 0.79 9.84
CA ILE A 38 10.25 1.15 9.64
C ILE A 38 10.64 2.36 10.48
N HIS A 39 11.94 2.48 10.77
CA HIS A 39 12.47 3.65 11.46
C HIS A 39 12.42 4.90 10.55
N VAL A 40 12.14 6.07 11.11
CA VAL A 40 12.00 7.35 10.37
C VAL A 40 13.22 7.66 9.49
N LYS A 41 14.44 7.48 10.03
CA LYS A 41 15.70 7.61 9.26
C LYS A 41 15.74 6.74 7.99
N THR A 42 15.12 5.55 8.02
CA THR A 42 15.02 4.67 6.85
C THR A 42 14.03 5.24 5.83
N GLY A 43 12.90 5.80 6.29
CA GLY A 43 11.96 6.54 5.44
C GLY A 43 12.60 7.76 4.76
N GLU A 44 13.41 8.54 5.50
CA GLU A 44 14.20 9.64 4.93
C GLU A 44 15.19 9.16 3.86
N LYS A 45 15.83 8.01 4.08
CA LYS A 45 16.70 7.39 3.07
C LYS A 45 15.93 6.95 1.84
N TYR A 46 14.72 6.41 1.99
CA TYR A 46 13.86 6.04 0.87
C TYR A 46 13.41 7.26 0.07
N MET A 47 13.11 8.38 0.71
CA MET A 47 12.79 9.65 0.03
C MET A 47 13.95 10.25 -0.74
N LYS A 48 15.20 9.83 -0.50
CA LYS A 48 16.37 10.21 -1.30
C LYS A 48 16.56 9.34 -2.55
N ASN A 49 15.83 8.23 -2.66
CA ASN A 49 15.90 7.34 -3.82
C ASN A 49 14.98 7.85 -4.94
N GLU A 50 15.55 8.15 -6.10
CA GLU A 50 14.81 8.64 -7.27
C GLU A 50 13.74 7.66 -7.78
N LEU A 51 13.94 6.34 -7.61
CA LEU A 51 12.92 5.34 -7.97
C LEU A 51 11.69 5.43 -7.07
N VAL A 52 11.89 5.70 -5.77
CA VAL A 52 10.79 5.87 -4.81
C VAL A 52 10.01 7.14 -5.14
N LYS A 53 10.70 8.25 -5.44
CA LYS A 53 10.06 9.50 -5.85
C LYS A 53 9.26 9.35 -7.14
N ALA A 54 9.83 8.68 -8.14
CA ALA A 54 9.16 8.42 -9.41
C ALA A 54 7.88 7.59 -9.20
N TYR A 55 7.93 6.58 -8.32
CA TYR A 55 6.75 5.78 -7.99
C TYR A 55 5.68 6.60 -7.25
N ILE A 56 6.07 7.47 -6.31
CA ILE A 56 5.13 8.39 -5.63
C ILE A 56 4.46 9.32 -6.67
N GLN A 57 5.24 9.82 -7.63
CA GLN A 57 4.71 10.68 -8.69
C GLN A 57 3.74 9.93 -9.59
N GLU A 58 4.03 8.69 -9.96
CA GLU A 58 3.09 7.84 -10.71
C GLU A 58 1.78 7.65 -9.94
N LEU A 59 1.85 7.32 -8.64
CA LEU A 59 0.69 7.22 -7.78
C LEU A 59 -0.13 8.51 -7.75
N SER A 60 0.52 9.68 -7.81
CA SER A 60 -0.18 10.98 -7.87
C SER A 60 -0.86 11.23 -9.22
N THR A 61 -0.30 10.74 -10.32
CA THR A 61 -0.87 10.94 -11.67
C THR A 61 -2.08 10.07 -11.97
N VAL A 62 -2.21 8.90 -11.34
CA VAL A 62 -3.41 8.05 -11.47
C VAL A 62 -4.63 8.68 -10.79
N ASN A 63 -4.43 9.66 -9.90
CA ASN A 63 -5.46 10.16 -8.98
C ASN A 63 -6.17 11.45 -9.42
N THR A 64 -5.92 11.98 -10.63
CA THR A 64 -6.49 13.27 -11.07
C THR A 64 -7.99 13.25 -11.33
N GLU A 65 -8.59 12.08 -11.53
CA GLU A 65 -10.04 11.91 -11.71
C GLU A 65 -10.78 11.59 -10.39
N VAL A 66 -10.06 11.46 -9.28
CA VAL A 66 -10.62 11.06 -7.99
C VAL A 66 -10.84 12.30 -7.12
N MET A 67 -12.07 12.52 -6.67
CA MET A 67 -12.36 13.55 -5.66
C MET A 67 -11.51 13.30 -4.41
N THR A 68 -10.83 14.34 -3.93
CA THR A 68 -10.12 14.29 -2.65
C THR A 68 -11.09 13.98 -1.51
N GLY A 69 -10.58 13.44 -0.39
CA GLY A 69 -11.42 13.16 0.78
C GLY A 69 -12.20 14.38 1.27
N LEU A 70 -11.62 15.58 1.19
CA LEU A 70 -12.28 16.84 1.54
C LEU A 70 -13.39 17.18 0.54
N GLN A 71 -13.13 17.11 -0.76
CA GLN A 71 -14.16 17.34 -1.79
C GLN A 71 -15.33 16.36 -1.64
N MET A 72 -15.04 15.10 -1.30
CA MET A 72 -16.07 14.10 -1.05
C MET A 72 -16.92 14.45 0.19
N GLN A 73 -16.31 14.95 1.27
CA GLN A 73 -17.06 15.43 2.44
C GLN A 73 -17.95 16.62 2.12
N GLU A 74 -17.44 17.58 1.34
CA GLU A 74 -18.21 18.74 0.90
C GLU A 74 -19.40 18.34 0.01
N GLU A 75 -19.19 17.45 -0.96
CA GLU A 75 -20.26 16.98 -1.84
C GLU A 75 -21.33 16.20 -1.09
N LEU A 76 -20.94 15.27 -0.21
CA LEU A 76 -21.90 14.56 0.65
C LEU A 76 -22.71 15.54 1.53
N SER A 77 -22.06 16.58 2.07
CA SER A 77 -22.74 17.61 2.87
C SER A 77 -23.74 18.43 2.04
N LYS A 78 -23.38 18.78 0.79
CA LYS A 78 -24.29 19.46 -0.15
C LYS A 78 -25.49 18.59 -0.49
N MET A 79 -25.28 17.29 -0.74
CA MET A 79 -26.36 16.33 -1.00
C MET A 79 -27.38 16.27 0.15
N ILE A 80 -26.90 16.28 1.39
CA ILE A 80 -27.75 16.23 2.58
C ILE A 80 -28.61 17.49 2.73
N LEU A 81 -27.98 18.67 2.64
CA LEU A 81 -28.65 19.95 2.90
C LEU A 81 -29.56 20.37 1.75
N ASN A 82 -29.04 20.36 0.52
CA ASN A 82 -29.66 20.99 -0.65
C ASN A 82 -29.66 20.11 -1.89
N GLY A 83 -29.42 18.80 -1.74
CA GLY A 83 -29.35 17.85 -2.85
C GLY A 83 -30.62 17.87 -3.70
N LYS A 84 -30.44 18.07 -5.00
CA LYS A 84 -31.48 17.91 -6.01
C LYS A 84 -31.09 16.77 -6.94
N ASP A 85 -32.06 15.96 -7.30
CA ASP A 85 -31.89 14.87 -8.24
C ASP A 85 -32.62 15.17 -9.55
N GLU A 86 -32.11 14.64 -10.64
CA GLU A 86 -32.69 14.81 -11.97
C GLU A 86 -33.53 13.57 -12.29
N VAL A 87 -34.84 13.75 -12.36
CA VAL A 87 -35.78 12.66 -12.69
C VAL A 87 -36.53 12.98 -13.96
N VAL A 88 -36.80 11.94 -14.75
CA VAL A 88 -37.63 12.07 -15.94
C VAL A 88 -39.09 12.18 -15.51
N ASN A 89 -39.76 13.26 -15.90
CA ASN A 89 -41.19 13.37 -15.76
C ASN A 89 -41.88 12.54 -16.85
N TYR A 90 -42.46 11.40 -16.48
CA TYR A 90 -43.13 10.49 -17.42
C TYR A 90 -44.35 11.09 -18.12
N GLN A 91 -44.90 12.21 -17.63
CA GLN A 91 -46.06 12.87 -18.22
C GLN A 91 -45.68 13.90 -19.29
N THR A 92 -44.56 14.61 -19.11
CA THR A 92 -44.11 15.66 -20.03
C THR A 92 -42.90 15.25 -20.87
N GLY A 93 -42.21 14.17 -20.51
CA GLY A 93 -40.96 13.74 -21.14
C GLY A 93 -39.75 14.62 -20.78
N GLU A 94 -39.92 15.60 -19.91
CA GLU A 94 -38.87 16.55 -19.53
C GLU A 94 -38.09 16.06 -18.31
N ILE A 95 -36.81 16.45 -18.24
CA ILE A 95 -35.97 16.23 -17.06
C ILE A 95 -36.28 17.34 -16.06
N VAL A 96 -36.75 16.96 -14.87
CA VAL A 96 -37.08 17.89 -13.78
C VAL A 96 -36.16 17.69 -12.59
N LYS A 97 -35.78 18.78 -11.94
CA LYS A 97 -34.98 18.77 -10.71
C LYS A 97 -35.88 18.67 -9.49
N VAL A 98 -35.88 17.52 -8.83
CA VAL A 98 -36.65 17.27 -7.61
C VAL A 98 -35.74 17.26 -6.38
N ALA A 99 -36.33 17.44 -5.20
CA ALA A 99 -35.58 17.26 -3.96
C ALA A 99 -35.12 15.80 -3.84
N MET A 100 -33.87 15.60 -3.43
CA MET A 100 -33.30 14.26 -3.27
C MET A 100 -34.10 13.45 -2.23
N PRO A 101 -34.37 12.15 -2.49
CA PRO A 101 -35.09 11.29 -1.56
C PRO A 101 -34.41 11.19 -0.19
N ASN A 102 -35.21 11.13 0.89
CA ASN A 102 -34.69 11.03 2.26
C ASN A 102 -33.79 9.79 2.46
N ARG A 103 -34.07 8.69 1.77
CA ARG A 103 -33.23 7.47 1.80
C ARG A 103 -31.79 7.77 1.40
N ASP A 104 -31.62 8.53 0.32
CA ASP A 104 -30.30 8.79 -0.25
C ASP A 104 -29.56 9.84 0.62
N LYS A 105 -30.29 10.79 1.22
CA LYS A 105 -29.76 11.68 2.26
C LYS A 105 -29.27 10.93 3.50
N ILE A 106 -30.04 9.94 3.99
CA ILE A 106 -29.64 9.09 5.13
C ILE A 106 -28.37 8.30 4.77
N LYS A 107 -28.27 7.79 3.54
CA LYS A 107 -27.06 7.09 3.08
C LYS A 107 -25.85 8.00 3.02
N ALA A 108 -26.01 9.26 2.58
CA ALA A 108 -24.94 10.25 2.61
C ALA A 108 -24.48 10.58 4.05
N ILE A 109 -25.42 10.68 5.01
CA ILE A 109 -25.10 10.85 6.44
C ILE A 109 -24.31 9.65 6.97
N GLU A 110 -24.73 8.42 6.65
CA GLU A 110 -24.03 7.19 7.04
C GLU A 110 -22.58 7.17 6.50
N LEU A 111 -22.38 7.58 5.24
CA LEU A 111 -21.06 7.67 4.63
C LEU A 111 -20.17 8.71 5.32
N LEU A 112 -20.70 9.90 5.62
CA LEU A 112 -19.97 10.93 6.38
C LEU A 112 -19.61 10.45 7.79
N ALA A 113 -20.51 9.74 8.46
CA ALA A 113 -20.24 9.17 9.78
C ALA A 113 -19.12 8.11 9.73
N LYS A 114 -19.06 7.28 8.68
CA LYS A 114 -17.94 6.35 8.44
C LYS A 114 -16.62 7.07 8.23
N MET A 115 -16.62 8.14 7.42
CA MET A 115 -15.40 8.92 7.14
C MET A 115 -14.83 9.60 8.38
N THR A 116 -15.70 9.99 9.31
CA THR A 116 -15.30 10.68 10.56
C THR A 116 -15.03 9.73 11.72
N GLY A 117 -15.19 8.41 11.53
CA GLY A 117 -15.06 7.42 12.61
C GLY A 117 -16.16 7.50 13.67
N ASN A 118 -17.23 8.26 13.40
CA ASN A 118 -18.37 8.45 14.29
C ASN A 118 -19.49 7.42 14.08
N LEU A 119 -19.32 6.51 13.12
CA LEU A 119 -20.26 5.41 12.95
C LEU A 119 -20.09 4.46 14.14
N LEU A 120 -21.17 4.25 14.90
CA LEU A 120 -21.31 3.13 15.82
C LEU A 120 -21.16 1.85 14.99
N ALA A 121 -19.95 1.31 14.91
CA ALA A 121 -19.76 -0.03 14.39
C ALA A 121 -20.60 -0.98 15.25
N PRO A 122 -21.20 -2.03 14.68
CA PRO A 122 -21.78 -3.07 15.52
C PRO A 122 -20.63 -3.68 16.33
N ASP A 123 -20.60 -3.40 17.64
CA ASP A 123 -19.62 -3.94 18.60
C ASP A 123 -19.66 -5.48 18.71
N ASN A 124 -20.57 -6.13 17.97
CA ASN A 124 -20.92 -7.52 18.14
C ASN A 124 -20.57 -8.35 16.89
N LEU A 125 -19.28 -8.43 16.55
CA LEU A 125 -18.80 -9.55 15.73
C LEU A 125 -18.63 -10.77 16.65
N HIS A 126 -19.69 -11.55 16.85
CA HIS A 126 -19.57 -12.86 17.47
C HIS A 126 -18.98 -13.83 16.45
N ILE A 127 -17.65 -13.84 16.32
CA ILE A 127 -16.94 -14.84 15.52
C ILE A 127 -16.92 -16.14 16.35
N HIS A 128 -17.84 -17.06 16.05
CA HIS A 128 -17.70 -18.44 16.49
C HIS A 128 -16.62 -19.12 15.64
N LEU A 129 -15.35 -18.91 15.99
CA LEU A 129 -14.24 -19.71 15.48
C LEU A 129 -14.35 -21.12 16.08
N THR A 130 -15.14 -21.99 15.44
CA THR A 130 -15.27 -23.40 15.84
C THR A 130 -13.98 -24.19 15.61
N GLU A 131 -13.04 -23.66 14.82
CA GLU A 131 -11.76 -24.30 14.55
C GLU A 131 -10.61 -23.36 14.94
N LYS A 132 -9.74 -23.85 15.85
CA LYS A 132 -8.45 -23.21 16.09
C LYS A 132 -7.66 -23.32 14.77
N PRO A 133 -7.05 -22.24 14.26
CA PRO A 133 -6.18 -22.34 13.09
C PRO A 133 -5.07 -23.35 13.39
N LYS A 134 -5.08 -24.49 12.67
CA LYS A 134 -3.99 -25.47 12.73
C LYS A 134 -2.83 -24.91 11.90
N GLU A 135 -1.94 -24.19 12.55
CA GLU A 135 -0.69 -23.76 11.94
C GLU A 135 0.29 -24.96 11.96
N ILE A 136 0.51 -25.59 10.81
CA ILE A 136 1.56 -26.60 10.66
C ILE A 136 2.86 -25.85 10.35
N ILE A 137 3.65 -25.61 11.39
CA ILE A 137 4.99 -25.02 11.25
C ILE A 137 5.98 -26.18 11.06
N ASP A 138 6.36 -26.45 9.82
CA ASP A 138 7.45 -27.38 9.49
C ASP A 138 8.81 -26.73 9.82
N LEU A 139 9.32 -27.01 11.02
CA LEU A 139 10.56 -26.44 11.54
C LEU A 139 11.81 -27.03 10.87
N GLU A 140 11.75 -28.25 10.31
CA GLU A 140 12.89 -28.92 9.67
C GLU A 140 13.25 -28.25 8.35
N LYS A 141 12.25 -27.97 7.49
CA LYS A 141 12.49 -27.18 6.26
C LYS A 141 13.03 -25.79 6.53
N ARG A 142 12.66 -25.18 7.66
CA ARG A 142 13.09 -23.84 8.06
C ARG A 142 14.51 -23.84 8.62
N TRP A 143 14.93 -24.91 9.29
CA TRP A 143 16.31 -25.07 9.75
C TRP A 143 17.27 -25.35 8.59
N ASP A 144 16.88 -26.17 7.63
CA ASP A 144 17.67 -26.44 6.41
C ASP A 144 17.87 -25.19 5.53
N SER A 145 16.89 -24.29 5.50
CA SER A 145 17.00 -23.03 4.75
C SER A 145 17.78 -21.94 5.49
N ILE A 146 17.84 -21.98 6.82
CA ILE A 146 18.67 -21.09 7.64
C ILE A 146 20.13 -21.60 7.71
N ASN A 147 20.34 -22.92 7.72
CA ASN A 147 21.65 -23.57 7.85
C ASN A 147 22.25 -24.09 6.54
N ARG A 148 21.63 -23.85 5.38
CA ARG A 148 22.37 -23.77 4.11
C ARG A 148 23.25 -22.51 4.12
N LYS A 149 24.27 -22.52 4.98
CA LYS A 149 25.56 -21.99 4.59
C LYS A 149 26.07 -22.95 3.52
N GLU A 150 25.83 -22.63 2.26
CA GLU A 150 26.87 -22.88 1.28
C GLU A 150 28.08 -22.05 1.76
N VAL A 151 28.83 -22.62 2.71
CA VAL A 151 30.17 -22.14 2.99
C VAL A 151 30.91 -22.46 1.71
N TYR A 152 31.06 -21.46 0.84
CA TYR A 152 32.18 -21.46 -0.08
C TYR A 152 33.44 -21.44 0.81
N ALA A 153 33.90 -22.62 1.19
CA ALA A 153 35.25 -22.83 1.67
C ALA A 153 36.07 -23.01 0.38
N PRO A 154 36.86 -22.01 -0.03
CA PRO A 154 37.72 -22.17 -1.19
C PRO A 154 38.63 -23.38 -0.96
N SER A 155 38.88 -24.16 -2.00
CA SER A 155 39.85 -25.25 -1.91
C SER A 155 41.26 -24.69 -1.65
N GLU A 156 42.20 -25.50 -1.16
CA GLU A 156 43.59 -25.06 -0.98
C GLU A 156 44.22 -24.56 -2.29
N GLU A 157 43.78 -25.08 -3.44
CA GLU A 157 44.17 -24.60 -4.77
C GLU A 157 43.64 -23.19 -5.06
N ASP A 158 42.40 -22.89 -4.67
CA ASP A 158 41.81 -21.55 -4.81
C ASP A 158 42.51 -20.53 -3.91
N LEU A 159 42.94 -20.94 -2.72
CA LEU A 159 43.69 -20.09 -1.80
C LEU A 159 45.10 -19.79 -2.35
N ASN A 160 45.78 -20.77 -2.93
CA ASN A 160 47.11 -20.57 -3.55
C ASN A 160 47.06 -19.64 -4.77
N ASN A 161 45.97 -19.65 -5.53
CA ASN A 161 45.77 -18.73 -6.65
C ASN A 161 45.44 -17.29 -6.21
N ILE A 162 44.84 -17.12 -5.02
CA ILE A 162 44.45 -15.79 -4.50
C ILE A 162 45.60 -15.15 -3.71
N PHE A 163 46.34 -15.92 -2.92
CA PHE A 163 47.38 -15.39 -2.03
C PHE A 163 48.80 -15.57 -2.55
N GLY A 164 48.99 -16.32 -3.64
CA GLY A 164 50.29 -16.59 -4.24
C GLY A 164 51.12 -17.51 -3.34
N SER A 165 51.70 -18.56 -3.92
CA SER A 165 52.75 -19.32 -3.24
C SER A 165 53.95 -18.39 -3.04
N GLY A 166 54.08 -17.84 -1.84
CA GLY A 166 55.27 -17.12 -1.39
C GLY A 166 56.44 -18.08 -1.25
N GLU A 167 56.99 -18.51 -2.38
CA GLU A 167 58.38 -18.93 -2.49
C GLU A 167 59.20 -17.70 -2.92
N ASP A 168 59.54 -16.86 -1.95
CA ASP A 168 60.78 -16.07 -2.05
C ASP A 168 61.89 -16.95 -1.45
N ASN A 169 62.43 -17.83 -2.29
CA ASN A 169 63.79 -18.34 -2.14
C ASN A 169 64.67 -17.45 -3.01
N GLY A 170 65.49 -16.57 -2.40
CA GLY A 170 66.44 -15.76 -3.15
C GLY A 170 67.29 -14.87 -2.24
N GLU A 171 68.45 -15.42 -1.86
CA GLU A 171 69.76 -14.80 -1.52
C GLU A 171 69.82 -13.43 -0.80
#